data_AF-A0A081B621-F1
#
_entry.id   AF-A0A081B621-F1
#
_cell.length_a   1.000
_cell.length_b   1.000
_cell.length_c   1.000
_cell.angle_alpha   90.00
_cell.angle_beta   90.00
_cell.angle_gamma   90.00
#
_symmetry.space_group_name_H-M   'P 1'
#
loop_
_entity.id
_entity.type
_entity.pdbx_description
1 polymer ?
#
loop_
_entity_poly.entity_id
_entity_poly.type
_entity_poly.pdbx_seq_one_letter_code
_entity_poly.pdbx_strand_id
1 'polypeptide(L)'
;MNLQVNAFLAQSRLDFQEFGVVASLRLRRFATGALDHWRRRLARPPAHLSTWTEAYAAAGHAVLLYGQASILAGFDGEERPNFRLTDWPDESGALIVEAGCGNSFQPHGVIDLHPTVGMAAGLALDTLLDKVPASCRRVWMGDPAVVEANGGILRETFTDQLTVREFVWP
;
A
#
# COMPACT_ATOMS: atom_id res chain seq x y z
N MET A 1 1.49 -7.75 24.81
CA MET A 1 2.59 -8.51 24.21
C MET A 1 2.38 -8.53 22.70
N ASN A 2 3.01 -7.64 21.94
CA ASN A 2 3.03 -7.70 20.47
C ASN A 2 4.20 -6.86 19.93
N LEU A 3 5.40 -7.32 20.27
CA LEU A 3 6.68 -6.73 19.89
C LEU A 3 7.42 -7.59 18.85
N GLN A 4 6.75 -8.56 18.21
CA GLN A 4 7.43 -9.65 17.49
C GLN A 4 7.35 -9.67 15.96
N VAL A 5 6.74 -8.68 15.30
CA VAL A 5 6.81 -8.59 13.82
C VAL A 5 7.63 -7.38 13.34
N ASN A 6 7.74 -6.31 14.15
CA ASN A 6 8.54 -5.13 13.80
C ASN A 6 10.06 -5.34 13.98
N ALA A 7 10.49 -6.40 14.66
CA ALA A 7 11.90 -6.66 14.94
C ALA A 7 12.64 -7.39 13.81
N PHE A 8 11.93 -8.04 12.87
CA PHE A 8 12.61 -8.93 11.92
C PHE A 8 13.36 -8.20 10.79
N LEU A 9 13.01 -6.94 10.50
CA LEU A 9 13.64 -6.15 9.43
C LEU A 9 14.68 -5.13 9.93
N ALA A 10 14.71 -4.81 11.23
CA ALA A 10 15.60 -3.79 11.79
C ALA A 10 16.73 -4.34 12.68
N GLN A 11 16.66 -5.59 13.14
CA GLN A 11 17.67 -6.19 14.03
C GLN A 11 18.57 -7.24 13.37
N SER A 12 18.23 -7.66 12.15
CA SER A 12 18.99 -8.66 11.43
C SER A 12 19.95 -7.92 10.48
N ARG A 13 21.26 -8.08 10.74
CA ARG A 13 22.36 -7.64 9.88
C ARG A 13 22.38 -8.52 8.61
N LEU A 14 21.24 -8.68 7.96
CA LEU A 14 21.09 -9.42 6.72
C LEU A 14 21.69 -8.56 5.62
N ASP A 15 22.52 -9.17 4.80
CA ASP A 15 23.12 -8.54 3.65
C ASP A 15 22.02 -8.34 2.59
N PHE A 16 21.31 -7.20 2.66
CA PHE A 16 20.20 -6.87 1.77
C PHE A 16 20.63 -6.64 0.31
N GLN A 17 21.92 -6.80 -0.01
CA GLN A 17 22.45 -6.69 -1.37
C GLN A 17 21.98 -7.84 -2.28
N GLU A 18 21.48 -8.96 -1.73
CA GLU A 18 21.00 -10.10 -2.52
C GLU A 18 19.49 -10.08 -2.83
N PHE A 19 18.68 -9.26 -2.15
CA PHE A 19 17.24 -9.22 -2.38
C PHE A 19 16.88 -8.22 -3.49
N GLY A 20 16.36 -8.71 -4.62
CA GLY A 20 15.92 -7.88 -5.73
C GLY A 20 14.71 -6.98 -5.40
N VAL A 21 13.90 -7.35 -4.39
CA VAL A 21 12.70 -6.60 -3.97
C VAL A 21 12.56 -6.63 -2.44
N VAL A 22 12.29 -5.46 -1.85
CA VAL A 22 11.82 -5.33 -0.46
C VAL A 22 10.34 -4.98 -0.49
N ALA A 23 9.51 -5.77 0.20
CA ALA A 23 8.06 -5.55 0.24
C ALA A 23 7.58 -5.04 1.60
N SER A 24 6.62 -4.12 1.61
CA SER A 24 5.91 -3.67 2.81
C SER A 24 4.40 -3.76 2.63
N LEU A 25 3.70 -4.27 3.66
CA LEU A 25 2.26 -4.51 3.67
C LEU A 25 1.61 -3.76 4.84
N ARG A 26 1.48 -2.43 4.72
CA ARG A 26 0.72 -1.56 5.64
C ARG A 26 0.70 -0.10 5.19
N LEU A 27 -0.43 0.58 5.40
CA LEU A 27 -0.54 2.04 5.26
C LEU A 27 -0.30 2.74 6.61
N ARG A 28 0.96 2.84 7.04
CA ARG A 28 1.33 3.84 8.06
C ARG A 28 2.60 4.54 7.61
N ARG A 29 2.50 5.85 7.38
CA ARG A 29 3.60 6.71 6.89
C ARG A 29 4.89 6.52 7.67
N PHE A 30 4.81 6.36 9.00
CA PHE A 30 5.98 6.13 9.86
C PHE A 30 6.72 4.82 9.54
N ALA A 31 6.00 3.71 9.33
CA ALA A 31 6.62 2.42 9.04
C ALA A 31 7.18 2.40 7.62
N THR A 32 6.42 2.90 6.65
CA THR A 32 6.83 2.96 5.25
C THR A 32 7.95 3.99 5.02
N GLY A 33 7.95 5.10 5.76
CA GLY A 33 8.96 6.16 5.69
C GLY A 33 10.32 5.77 6.27
N ALA A 34 10.36 4.99 7.35
CA ALA A 34 11.63 4.49 7.90
C ALA A 34 12.33 3.54 6.90
N LEU A 35 11.54 2.64 6.27
CA LEU A 35 12.03 1.74 5.23
C LEU A 35 12.49 2.52 3.99
N ASP A 36 11.68 3.47 3.52
CA ASP A 36 12.03 4.34 2.39
C ASP A 36 13.35 5.08 2.62
N HIS A 37 13.49 5.68 3.81
CA HIS A 37 14.67 6.43 4.20
C HIS A 37 15.92 5.55 4.30
N TRP A 38 15.81 4.36 4.90
CA TRP A 38 16.91 3.40 4.96
C TRP A 38 17.33 2.96 3.56
N ARG A 39 16.37 2.54 2.73
CA ARG A 39 16.61 2.04 1.36
C ARG A 39 17.36 3.06 0.50
N ARG A 40 16.96 4.32 0.60
CA ARG A 40 17.54 5.44 -0.15
C ARG A 40 18.97 5.80 0.28
N ARG A 41 19.42 5.38 1.47
CA ARG A 41 20.82 5.56 1.90
C ARG A 41 21.79 4.54 1.31
N LEU A 42 21.29 3.52 0.61
CA LEU A 42 22.14 2.50 -0.01
C LEU A 42 22.69 3.01 -1.35
N ALA A 43 23.94 2.66 -1.66
CA ALA A 43 24.57 2.99 -2.96
C ALA A 43 23.82 2.35 -4.14
N ARG A 44 23.22 1.17 -3.91
CA ARG A 44 22.36 0.45 -4.85
C ARG A 44 21.05 0.10 -4.13
N PRO A 45 20.06 1.00 -4.11
CA PRO A 45 18.78 0.73 -3.46
C PRO A 45 18.07 -0.45 -4.15
N PRO A 46 17.62 -1.48 -3.41
CA PRO A 46 16.76 -2.52 -3.97
C PRO A 46 15.41 -1.91 -4.39
N ALA A 47 14.68 -2.62 -5.26
CA ALA A 47 13.33 -2.23 -5.60
C ALA A 47 12.43 -2.32 -4.36
N HIS A 48 11.51 -1.38 -4.20
CA HIS A 48 10.59 -1.34 -3.07
C HIS A 48 9.16 -1.44 -3.54
N LEU A 49 8.48 -2.50 -3.10
CA LEU A 49 7.06 -2.73 -3.35
C LEU A 49 6.27 -2.44 -2.07
N SER A 50 5.44 -1.41 -2.08
CA SER A 50 4.52 -1.09 -0.97
C SER A 50 3.09 -1.34 -1.40
N THR A 51 2.32 -2.09 -0.61
CA THR A 51 0.92 -2.38 -0.92
C THR A 51 0.00 -2.19 0.28
N TRP A 52 -1.23 -1.77 0.01
CA TRP A 52 -2.28 -1.56 1.00
C TRP A 52 -3.65 -1.53 0.33
N THR A 53 -4.70 -1.56 1.15
CA THR A 53 -6.09 -1.35 0.73
C THR A 53 -6.66 -0.10 1.38
N GLU A 54 -7.67 0.48 0.73
CA GLU A 54 -8.56 1.46 1.34
C GLU A 54 -9.62 0.75 2.19
N ALA A 55 -10.45 1.52 2.91
CA ALA A 55 -11.46 0.94 3.79
C ALA A 55 -12.41 0.01 3.03
N TYR A 56 -12.90 -1.01 3.73
CA TYR A 56 -13.71 -2.10 3.16
C TYR A 56 -13.04 -2.88 2.02
N ALA A 57 -11.72 -2.72 1.86
CA ALA A 57 -11.01 -3.15 0.66
C ALA A 57 -11.72 -2.69 -0.63
N ALA A 58 -12.36 -1.51 -0.62
CA ALA A 58 -13.05 -0.98 -1.79
C ALA A 58 -12.08 -0.62 -2.93
N ALA A 59 -10.81 -0.38 -2.58
CA ALA A 59 -9.72 -0.19 -3.51
C ALA A 59 -8.42 -0.75 -2.95
N GLY A 60 -7.50 -1.13 -3.83
CA GLY A 60 -6.19 -1.67 -3.52
C GLY A 60 -5.09 -0.91 -4.23
N HIS A 61 -3.93 -0.77 -3.60
CA HIS A 61 -2.77 -0.08 -4.16
C HIS A 61 -1.53 -0.96 -4.06
N ALA A 62 -0.70 -0.91 -5.10
CA ALA A 62 0.65 -1.45 -5.12
C ALA A 62 1.58 -0.45 -5.79
N VAL A 63 2.61 0.01 -5.07
CA VAL A 63 3.58 1.00 -5.54
C VAL A 63 4.94 0.33 -5.62
N LEU A 64 5.53 0.33 -6.82
CA LEU A 64 6.88 -0.15 -7.08
C LEU A 64 7.82 1.03 -7.29
N LEU A 65 8.91 1.07 -6.53
CA LEU A 65 9.90 2.14 -6.57
C LEU A 65 11.29 1.59 -6.82
N TYR A 66 11.98 2.19 -7.79
CA TYR A 66 13.39 1.96 -8.07
C TYR A 66 14.27 3.12 -7.62
N GLY A 67 15.56 2.83 -7.45
CA GLY A 67 16.58 3.86 -7.21
C GLY A 67 16.25 4.73 -6.00
N GLN A 68 16.29 6.05 -6.17
CA GLN A 68 16.07 7.02 -5.08
C GLN A 68 14.63 7.52 -4.95
N ALA A 69 13.68 6.97 -5.74
CA ALA A 69 12.28 7.35 -5.68
C ALA A 69 11.72 7.14 -4.27
N SER A 70 10.94 8.11 -3.78
CA SER A 70 10.40 8.07 -2.41
C SER A 70 8.92 7.79 -2.42
N ILE A 71 8.50 6.83 -1.59
CA ILE A 71 7.08 6.57 -1.36
C ILE A 71 6.36 7.79 -0.77
N LEU A 72 7.10 8.64 -0.05
CA LEU A 72 6.57 9.85 0.60
C LEU A 72 6.16 10.93 -0.41
N ALA A 73 6.63 10.88 -1.66
CA ALA A 73 6.16 11.76 -2.72
C ALA A 73 4.66 11.56 -3.03
N GLY A 74 4.11 10.39 -2.68
CA GLY A 74 2.70 10.06 -2.88
C GLY A 74 1.77 10.48 -1.74
N PHE A 75 2.27 11.12 -0.68
CA PHE A 75 1.50 11.47 0.52
C PHE A 75 1.44 12.99 0.71
N ASP A 76 0.34 13.48 1.28
CA ASP A 76 0.19 14.87 1.72
C ASP A 76 0.81 15.12 3.11
N GLY A 77 0.66 16.35 3.61
CA GLY A 77 1.15 16.77 4.93
C GLY A 77 0.41 16.09 6.09
N GLU A 78 -0.81 15.63 5.84
CA GLU A 78 -1.71 14.95 6.77
C GLU A 78 -1.54 13.42 6.76
N GLU A 79 -0.48 12.93 6.12
CA GLU A 79 -0.14 11.50 6.00
C GLU A 79 -1.13 10.66 5.19
N ARG A 80 -1.93 11.29 4.32
CA ARG A 80 -2.89 10.61 3.46
C ARG A 80 -2.31 10.45 2.05
N PRO A 81 -2.59 9.33 1.36
CA PRO A 81 -2.23 9.20 -0.04
C PRO A 81 -2.94 10.25 -0.90
N ASN A 82 -2.18 10.99 -1.73
CA ASN A 82 -2.71 12.00 -2.66
C ASN A 82 -3.69 11.41 -3.69
N PHE A 83 -3.61 10.10 -3.89
CA PHE A 83 -4.25 9.36 -4.95
C PHE A 83 -5.22 8.28 -4.44
N ARG A 84 -5.72 8.47 -3.21
CA ARG A 84 -6.84 7.68 -2.68
C ARG A 84 -8.05 7.78 -3.61
N LEU A 85 -8.87 6.73 -3.67
CA LEU A 85 -10.04 6.61 -4.53
C LEU A 85 -11.36 6.79 -3.77
N THR A 86 -11.35 6.60 -2.46
CA THR A 86 -12.51 6.68 -1.59
C THR A 86 -12.26 7.63 -0.43
N ASP A 87 -13.31 8.36 -0.05
CA ASP A 87 -13.38 9.20 1.12
C ASP A 87 -14.41 8.64 2.09
N TRP A 88 -14.08 8.63 3.38
CA TRP A 88 -14.90 8.01 4.41
C TRP A 88 -15.16 9.02 5.52
N PRO A 89 -16.41 9.50 5.68
CA PRO A 89 -16.81 10.33 6.81
C PRO A 89 -16.59 9.61 8.14
N ASP A 90 -16.35 10.35 9.23
CA ASP A 90 -16.07 9.75 10.56
C ASP A 90 -17.20 8.83 11.06
N GLU A 91 -18.44 9.10 10.64
CA GLU A 91 -19.64 8.32 10.96
C GLU A 91 -19.83 7.03 10.14
N SER A 92 -18.98 6.80 9.12
CA SER A 92 -19.09 5.62 8.23
C SER A 92 -18.69 4.29 8.88
N GLY A 93 -18.04 4.32 10.05
CA GLY A 93 -17.54 3.09 10.68
C GLY A 93 -16.37 2.43 9.92
N ALA A 94 -15.78 3.11 8.94
CA ALA A 94 -14.65 2.65 8.14
C ALA A 94 -13.39 2.34 8.97
N LEU A 95 -13.29 2.88 10.19
CA LEU A 95 -12.24 2.60 11.15
C LEU A 95 -12.86 2.18 12.48
N ILE A 96 -12.88 0.88 12.76
CA ILE A 96 -13.33 0.36 14.04
C ILE A 96 -12.14 0.37 14.99
N VAL A 97 -12.18 1.24 15.99
CA VAL A 97 -11.20 1.28 17.08
C VAL A 97 -11.76 0.47 18.24
N GLU A 98 -11.15 -0.67 18.55
CA GLU A 98 -11.53 -1.39 19.78
C GLU A 98 -11.06 -0.59 21.00
N ALA A 99 -11.99 -0.33 21.91
CA ALA A 99 -11.72 0.37 23.15
C ALA A 99 -10.66 -0.41 23.98
N GLY A 100 -9.52 0.23 24.23
CA GLY A 100 -8.50 -0.25 25.17
C GLY A 100 -7.19 -0.77 24.57
N CYS A 101 -7.09 -1.05 23.26
CA CYS A 101 -5.89 -1.66 22.66
C CYS A 101 -5.24 -0.88 21.50
N GLY A 102 -5.80 0.27 21.10
CA GLY A 102 -5.26 1.09 20.00
C GLY A 102 -5.22 0.37 18.64
N ASN A 103 -5.95 -0.75 18.51
CA ASN A 103 -6.01 -1.55 17.32
C ASN A 103 -7.20 -1.08 16.48
N SER A 104 -6.91 -0.53 15.30
CA SER A 104 -7.90 -0.12 14.32
C SER A 104 -8.07 -1.21 13.27
N PHE A 105 -9.29 -1.70 13.05
CA PHE A 105 -9.63 -2.63 11.97
C PHE A 105 -10.54 -1.96 10.95
N GLN A 106 -10.41 -2.34 9.68
CA GLN A 106 -11.33 -1.93 8.62
C GLN A 106 -12.16 -3.15 8.24
N PRO A 107 -13.49 -3.05 8.06
CA PRO A 107 -14.32 -4.24 7.84
C PRO A 107 -14.10 -4.80 6.43
N HIS A 108 -13.20 -5.77 6.29
CA HIS A 108 -13.01 -6.51 5.03
C HIS A 108 -12.72 -7.99 5.32
N GLY A 109 -13.30 -8.86 4.50
CA GLY A 109 -13.01 -10.29 4.52
C GLY A 109 -11.71 -10.61 3.77
N VAL A 110 -11.20 -11.82 3.97
CA VAL A 110 -10.02 -12.32 3.22
C VAL A 110 -10.27 -12.32 1.70
N ILE A 111 -11.52 -12.54 1.29
CA ILE A 111 -11.94 -12.54 -0.11
C ILE A 111 -11.80 -11.16 -0.75
N ASP A 112 -12.16 -10.10 -0.02
CA ASP A 112 -12.11 -8.73 -0.53
C ASP A 112 -10.66 -8.24 -0.73
N LEU A 113 -9.71 -8.83 -0.01
CA LEU A 113 -8.28 -8.54 -0.17
C LEU A 113 -7.63 -9.23 -1.38
N HIS A 114 -8.20 -10.34 -1.86
CA HIS A 114 -7.57 -11.17 -2.88
C HIS A 114 -7.16 -10.40 -4.15
N PRO A 115 -7.99 -9.51 -4.73
CA PRO A 115 -7.60 -8.75 -5.91
C PRO A 115 -6.34 -7.91 -5.68
N THR A 116 -6.23 -7.29 -4.50
CA THR A 116 -5.07 -6.47 -4.12
C THR A 116 -3.82 -7.33 -3.92
N VAL A 117 -3.96 -8.45 -3.21
CA VAL A 117 -2.85 -9.40 -3.00
C VAL A 117 -2.35 -9.96 -4.33
N GLY A 118 -3.26 -10.37 -5.21
CA GLY A 118 -2.93 -10.88 -6.55
C GLY A 118 -2.23 -9.83 -7.41
N MET A 119 -2.72 -8.59 -7.40
CA MET A 119 -2.08 -7.47 -8.09
C MET A 119 -0.66 -7.21 -7.58
N ALA A 120 -0.47 -7.16 -6.26
CA ALA A 120 0.84 -6.92 -5.65
C ALA A 120 1.82 -8.08 -5.93
N ALA A 121 1.37 -9.33 -5.80
CA ALA A 121 2.19 -10.50 -6.12
C ALA A 121 2.57 -10.53 -7.61
N GLY A 122 1.64 -10.21 -8.51
CA GLY A 122 1.92 -10.06 -9.93
C GLY A 122 2.97 -8.99 -10.20
N LEU A 123 2.87 -7.83 -9.58
CA LEU A 123 3.85 -6.75 -9.71
C LEU A 123 5.23 -7.14 -9.16
N ALA A 124 5.29 -7.90 -8.05
CA ALA A 124 6.54 -8.44 -7.53
C ALA A 124 7.21 -9.41 -8.51
N LEU A 125 6.44 -10.31 -9.13
CA LEU A 125 6.94 -11.23 -10.14
C LEU A 125 7.40 -10.49 -11.40
N ASP A 126 6.63 -9.52 -11.88
CA ASP A 126 7.00 -8.68 -13.02
C ASP A 126 8.30 -7.92 -12.77
N THR A 127 8.52 -7.47 -11.53
CA THR A 127 9.77 -6.83 -11.09
C THR A 127 10.95 -7.80 -11.14
N LEU A 128 10.79 -9.01 -10.58
CA LEU A 128 11.85 -10.03 -10.56
C LEU A 128 12.19 -10.58 -11.94
N LEU A 129 11.27 -10.43 -12.90
CA LEU A 129 11.43 -10.85 -14.29
C LEU A 129 11.83 -9.67 -15.22
N ASP A 130 12.22 -8.53 -14.66
CA ASP A 130 12.63 -7.32 -15.38
C ASP A 130 11.60 -6.81 -16.43
N LYS A 131 10.30 -7.05 -16.19
CA LYS A 131 9.21 -6.63 -17.10
C LYS A 131 8.75 -5.20 -16.87
N VAL A 132 9.04 -4.64 -15.70
CA VAL A 132 8.65 -3.27 -15.32
C VAL A 132 9.92 -2.43 -15.19
N PRO A 133 10.27 -1.61 -16.19
CA PRO A 133 11.56 -0.91 -16.23
C PRO A 133 11.61 0.37 -15.39
N ALA A 134 10.46 0.83 -14.87
CA ALA A 134 10.33 2.12 -14.20
C ALA A 134 9.41 2.04 -12.99
N SER A 135 9.58 2.97 -12.05
CA SER A 135 8.71 3.08 -10.88
C SER A 135 7.26 3.33 -11.33
N CYS A 136 6.33 2.57 -10.78
CA CYS A 136 4.92 2.65 -11.13
C CYS A 136 4.02 2.40 -9.93
N ARG A 137 2.74 2.73 -10.10
CA ARG A 137 1.68 2.38 -9.16
C ARG A 137 0.59 1.63 -9.90
N ARG A 138 0.24 0.44 -9.42
CA ARG A 138 -0.98 -0.27 -9.80
C ARG A 138 -2.06 -0.04 -8.75
N VAL A 139 -3.28 0.16 -9.24
CA VAL A 139 -4.46 0.39 -8.41
C VAL A 139 -5.53 -0.58 -8.86
N TRP A 140 -6.08 -1.34 -7.94
CA TRP A 140 -7.29 -2.11 -8.16
C TRP A 140 -8.50 -1.29 -7.68
N MET A 141 -9.45 -1.08 -8.58
CA MET A 141 -10.72 -0.41 -8.29
C MET A 141 -11.79 -1.50 -8.08
N GLY A 142 -12.37 -1.56 -6.88
CA GLY A 142 -13.37 -2.53 -6.52
C GLY A 142 -14.76 -2.22 -7.07
N ASP A 143 -15.79 -2.66 -6.37
CA ASP A 143 -17.18 -2.36 -6.71
C ASP A 143 -17.61 -1.03 -6.07
N PRO A 144 -17.98 0.01 -6.87
CA PRO A 144 -18.52 1.27 -6.35
C PRO A 144 -19.68 1.09 -5.38
N ALA A 145 -20.50 0.05 -5.59
CA ALA A 145 -21.66 -0.23 -4.73
C ALA A 145 -21.25 -0.52 -3.27
N VAL A 146 -20.07 -1.09 -3.03
CA VAL A 146 -19.56 -1.32 -1.67
C VAL A 146 -19.25 0.01 -0.97
N VAL A 147 -18.74 1.00 -1.70
CA VAL A 147 -18.44 2.33 -1.16
C VAL A 147 -19.74 3.02 -0.77
N GLU A 148 -20.70 3.08 -1.69
CA GLU A 148 -21.98 3.75 -1.49
C GLU A 148 -22.82 3.09 -0.37
N ALA A 149 -22.89 1.75 -0.35
CA ALA A 149 -23.67 1.01 0.64
C ALA A 149 -23.15 1.17 2.09
N ASN A 150 -21.86 1.49 2.25
CA ASN A 150 -21.23 1.71 3.55
C ASN A 150 -21.05 3.21 3.88
N GLY A 151 -21.69 4.11 3.12
CA GLY A 151 -21.66 5.56 3.38
C GLY A 151 -20.33 6.24 3.02
N GLY A 152 -19.52 5.60 2.18
CA GLY A 152 -18.33 6.19 1.59
C GLY A 152 -18.65 7.08 0.39
N ILE A 153 -17.67 7.90 0.01
CA ILE A 153 -17.76 8.82 -1.13
C ILE A 153 -16.70 8.40 -2.16
N LEU A 154 -17.13 8.14 -3.38
CA LEU A 154 -16.25 7.89 -4.52
C LEU A 154 -15.60 9.21 -4.97
N ARG A 155 -14.28 9.21 -5.16
CA ARG A 155 -13.58 10.36 -5.75
C ARG A 155 -13.65 10.29 -7.27
N GLU A 156 -13.50 11.44 -7.93
CA GLU A 156 -13.51 11.55 -9.40
C GLU A 156 -12.50 10.62 -10.10
N THR A 157 -11.42 10.26 -9.40
CA THR A 157 -10.39 9.34 -9.91
C THR A 157 -10.78 7.86 -9.85
N PHE A 158 -11.93 7.51 -9.24
CA PHE A 158 -12.49 6.16 -9.28
C PHE A 158 -13.24 5.98 -10.60
N THR A 159 -12.50 5.69 -11.68
CA THR A 159 -13.02 5.71 -13.06
C THR A 159 -13.44 4.36 -13.60
N ASP A 160 -13.03 3.27 -12.95
CA ASP A 160 -13.23 1.90 -13.42
C ASP A 160 -13.83 1.02 -12.32
N GLN A 161 -14.42 -0.11 -12.70
CA GLN A 161 -15.01 -1.08 -11.78
C GLN A 161 -14.33 -2.44 -11.98
N LEU A 162 -14.01 -3.11 -10.87
CA LEU A 162 -13.41 -4.45 -10.81
C LEU A 162 -12.16 -4.61 -11.71
N THR A 163 -11.36 -3.55 -11.84
CA THR A 163 -10.27 -3.46 -12.82
C THR A 163 -8.98 -2.95 -12.18
N VAL A 164 -7.84 -3.42 -12.69
CA VAL A 164 -6.51 -2.89 -12.34
C VAL A 164 -6.08 -1.84 -13.36
N ARG A 165 -5.59 -0.69 -12.87
CA ARG A 165 -4.95 0.36 -13.67
C ARG A 165 -3.52 0.58 -13.21
N GLU A 166 -2.63 0.86 -14.15
CA GLU A 166 -1.24 1.23 -13.88
C GLU A 166 -1.03 2.71 -14.21
N PHE A 167 -0.27 3.38 -13.35
CA PHE A 167 0.09 4.79 -13.44
C PHE A 167 1.60 4.92 -13.25
N VAL A 168 2.20 5.90 -13.93
CA VAL A 168 3.61 6.27 -13.71
C VAL A 168 3.76 6.86 -12.31
N TRP A 169 4.83 6.49 -11.60
CA TRP A 169 5.16 7.12 -10.32
C TRP A 169 5.78 8.50 -10.56
N PRO A 170 5.29 9.57 -9.87
CA PRO A 170 5.81 10.92 -10.03
C PRO A 170 7.24 11.11 -9.49
#